data_AF-A0A7L3MEU7-F1
#
_entry.id   AF-A0A7L3MEU7-F1
#
_cell.length_a   1.000
_cell.length_b   1.000
_cell.length_c   1.000
_cell.angle_alpha   90.00
_cell.angle_beta   90.00
_cell.angle_gamma   90.00
#
_symmetry.space_group_name_H-M   'P 1'
#
loop_
_entity.id
_entity.type
_entity.pdbx_description
1 polymer ?
#
loop_
_entity_poly.entity_id
_entity_poly.type
_entity_poly.pdbx_seq_one_letter_code
_entity_poly.pdbx_strand_id
1 'polypeptide(L)'
;VAEDFERVKAESERLEQEEAQYQKEYCEFKRQQLELDDELKSVDNQMRYAQMQLDKLKKTNVFNATFHIWHSGQFGTINNFRLGRLPSVPVEWNEINAAWGQTVLLLHALANKMGLKFQRYRLVPFGNHSYLESLTDKSKELPLYCSGGLRFFWDNKFDHAMVAFLDCVQQFKEEVEKGETRFCLPYRMDVEKGKIEDTGGSGGSYSIKTQFNSEEQWTKALKFMLTNLKWGLAWVSSQFYNK
;
A
#
# COMPACT_ATOMS: atom_id res chain seq x y z
N VAL A 1 80.57 44.48 21.18
CA VAL A 1 79.41 45.07 21.91
C VAL A 1 78.50 45.84 20.98
N ALA A 2 78.92 46.97 20.37
CA ALA A 2 78.06 47.72 19.45
C ALA A 2 77.77 46.98 18.12
N GLU A 3 78.79 46.37 17.50
CA GLU A 3 78.59 45.56 16.29
C GLU A 3 77.77 44.29 16.54
N ASP A 4 77.95 43.62 17.69
CA ASP A 4 77.14 42.46 18.07
C ASP A 4 75.67 42.83 18.28
N PHE A 5 75.40 44.02 18.82
CA PHE A 5 74.06 44.52 19.06
C PHE A 5 73.32 44.82 17.75
N GLU A 6 73.99 45.45 16.77
CA GLU A 6 73.44 45.68 15.44
C GLU A 6 73.19 44.37 14.67
N ARG A 7 74.07 43.38 14.81
CA ARG A 7 73.88 42.05 14.21
C ARG A 7 72.65 41.33 14.77
N VAL A 8 72.49 41.34 16.09
CA VAL A 8 71.33 40.75 16.78
C VAL A 8 70.04 41.47 16.39
N LYS A 9 70.09 42.79 16.22
CA LYS A 9 68.94 43.59 15.79
C LYS A 9 68.49 43.26 14.36
N ALA A 10 69.43 43.17 13.42
CA ALA A 10 69.16 42.78 12.03
C ALA A 10 68.63 41.34 11.94
N GLU A 11 69.14 40.43 12.77
CA GLU A 11 68.66 39.05 12.86
C GLU A 11 67.24 38.98 13.45
N SER A 12 66.93 39.80 14.46
CA SER A 12 65.59 39.93 15.03
C SER A 12 64.58 40.45 14.00
N GLU A 13 64.92 41.49 13.24
CA GLU A 13 64.05 42.04 12.20
C GLU A 13 63.78 41.01 11.08
N ARG A 14 64.77 40.18 10.74
CA ARG A 14 64.60 39.08 9.78
C ARG A 14 63.64 38.01 10.31
N LEU A 15 63.81 37.61 11.57
CA LEU A 15 62.95 36.63 12.23
C LEU A 15 61.50 37.12 12.36
N GLU A 16 61.29 38.41 12.66
CA GLU A 16 59.95 39.02 12.68
C GLU A 16 59.27 38.98 11.29
N GLN A 17 60.02 39.22 10.21
CA GLN A 17 59.50 39.12 8.85
C GLN A 17 59.13 37.68 8.48
N GLU A 18 59.99 36.71 8.83
CA GLU A 18 59.70 35.28 8.64
C GLU A 18 58.47 34.86 9.45
N GLU A 19 58.36 35.27 10.71
CA GLU A 19 57.20 34.97 11.56
C GLU A 19 55.92 35.56 10.98
N ALA A 20 55.94 36.82 10.51
CA ALA A 20 54.78 37.44 9.88
C ALA A 20 54.33 36.69 8.62
N GLN A 21 55.29 36.18 7.83
CA GLN A 21 55.00 35.39 6.63
C GLN A 21 54.41 34.02 6.99
N TYR A 22 54.98 33.32 7.97
CA TYR A 22 54.42 32.07 8.50
C TYR A 22 53.02 32.26 9.08
N GLN A 23 52.78 33.34 9.83
CA GLN A 23 51.46 33.64 10.38
C GLN A 23 50.42 33.84 9.26
N LYS A 24 50.81 34.47 8.14
CA LYS A 24 49.93 34.66 6.98
C LYS A 24 49.59 33.32 6.32
N GLU A 25 50.59 32.48 6.04
CA GLU A 25 50.39 31.15 5.47
C GLU A 25 49.53 30.27 6.38
N TYR A 26 49.79 30.29 7.69
CA TYR A 26 48.98 29.57 8.67
C TYR A 26 47.52 30.03 8.68
N CYS A 27 47.27 31.35 8.61
CA CYS A 27 45.91 31.88 8.51
C CYS A 27 45.22 31.42 7.21
N GLU A 28 45.92 31.39 6.08
CA GLU A 28 45.39 30.91 4.80
C GLU A 28 45.05 29.42 4.85
N PHE A 29 45.93 28.56 5.38
CA PHE A 29 45.65 27.14 5.57
C PHE A 29 44.47 26.90 6.51
N LYS A 30 44.41 27.65 7.62
CA LYS A 30 43.31 27.54 8.58
C LYS A 30 41.97 27.94 7.95
N ARG A 31 41.96 28.95 7.07
CA ARG A 31 40.77 29.32 6.29
C ARG A 31 40.32 28.19 5.36
N GLN A 32 41.25 27.62 4.59
CA GLN A 32 40.96 26.49 3.69
C GLN A 32 40.43 25.28 4.46
N GLN A 33 41.00 24.99 5.63
CA GLN A 33 40.52 23.91 6.50
C GLN A 33 39.07 24.14 6.94
N LEU A 34 38.71 25.36 7.35
CA LEU A 34 37.33 25.70 7.73
C LEU A 34 36.36 25.58 6.54
N GLU A 35 36.78 26.02 5.36
CA GLU A 35 35.97 25.89 4.13
C GLU A 35 35.70 24.42 3.79
N LEU A 36 36.74 23.57 3.84
CA LEU A 36 36.59 22.12 3.61
C LEU A 36 35.73 21.44 4.67
N ASP A 37 35.86 21.83 5.95
CA ASP A 37 35.03 21.30 7.03
C ASP A 37 33.55 21.65 6.84
N ASP A 38 33.25 22.86 6.37
CA ASP A 38 31.88 23.29 6.08
C ASP A 38 31.31 22.61 4.83
N GLU A 39 32.13 22.39 3.81
CA GLU A 39 31.77 21.56 2.66
C GLU A 39 31.48 20.11 3.08
N LEU A 40 32.32 19.51 3.92
CA LEU A 40 32.12 18.16 4.46
C LEU A 40 30.80 18.05 5.22
N LYS A 41 30.51 19.00 6.11
CA LYS A 41 29.23 19.04 6.84
C LYS A 41 28.04 19.22 5.89
N SER A 42 28.19 20.06 4.87
CA SER A 42 27.14 20.27 3.86
C SER A 42 26.83 18.98 3.11
N VAL A 43 27.85 18.27 2.64
CA VAL A 43 27.71 17.00 1.94
C VAL A 43 27.13 15.91 2.85
N ASP A 44 27.58 15.80 4.10
CA ASP A 44 27.03 14.85 5.07
C ASP A 44 25.53 15.11 5.34
N ASN A 45 25.14 16.39 5.47
CA ASN A 45 23.74 16.76 5.61
C ASN A 45 22.90 16.41 4.38
N GLN A 46 23.43 16.62 3.17
CA GLN A 46 22.76 16.21 1.93
C GLN A 46 22.62 14.70 1.84
N MET A 47 23.65 13.95 2.21
CA MET A 47 23.62 12.48 2.24
C MET A 47 22.57 11.97 3.23
N ARG A 48 22.52 12.53 4.45
CA ARG A 48 21.49 12.20 5.44
C ARG A 48 20.09 12.54 4.94
N TYR A 49 19.90 13.69 4.32
CA TYR A 49 18.61 14.08 3.75
C TYR A 49 18.16 13.10 2.66
N ALA A 50 19.06 12.77 1.73
CA ALA A 50 18.80 11.80 0.67
C ALA A 50 18.44 10.42 1.25
N GLN A 51 19.17 9.97 2.28
CA GLN A 51 18.88 8.71 2.99
C GLN A 51 17.50 8.74 3.64
N MET A 52 17.12 9.84 4.31
CA MET A 52 15.80 9.99 4.91
C MET A 52 14.67 9.95 3.87
N GLN A 53 14.85 10.61 2.72
CA GLN A 53 13.87 10.55 1.63
C GLN A 53 13.76 9.12 1.07
N LEU A 54 14.89 8.45 0.89
CA LEU A 54 14.94 7.08 0.41
C LEU A 54 14.23 6.13 1.38
N ASP A 55 14.45 6.28 2.69
CA ASP A 55 13.77 5.50 3.72
C ASP A 55 12.26 5.77 3.76
N LYS A 56 11.83 7.03 3.54
CA LYS A 56 10.42 7.40 3.44
C LYS A 56 9.76 6.76 2.21
N LEU A 57 10.42 6.80 1.07
CA LEU A 57 9.94 6.17 -0.17
C LEU A 57 9.87 4.65 -0.02
N LYS A 58 10.89 4.02 0.58
CA LYS A 58 10.90 2.59 0.92
C LYS A 58 9.74 2.17 1.81
N LYS A 59 9.42 2.97 2.83
CA LYS A 59 8.28 2.71 3.74
C LYS A 59 6.92 2.95 3.06
N THR A 60 6.87 3.80 2.04
CA THR A 60 5.63 4.13 1.34
C THR A 60 5.37 3.10 0.26
N ASN A 61 4.77 1.97 0.65
CA ASN A 61 4.28 1.02 -0.33
C ASN A 61 3.14 1.66 -1.13
N VAL A 62 3.35 1.84 -2.44
CA VAL A 62 2.41 2.49 -3.36
C VAL A 62 1.00 1.88 -3.24
N PHE A 63 0.90 0.56 -3.09
CA PHE A 63 -0.40 -0.10 -2.97
C PHE A 63 -1.09 0.16 -1.64
N ASN A 64 -0.36 0.15 -0.51
CA ASN A 64 -0.94 0.52 0.78
C ASN A 64 -1.31 2.01 0.84
N ALA A 65 -0.58 2.87 0.13
CA ALA A 65 -0.88 4.28 0.02
C ALA A 65 -2.12 4.55 -0.84
N THR A 66 -2.34 3.77 -1.91
CA THR A 66 -3.50 3.92 -2.80
C THR A 66 -4.74 3.19 -2.30
N PHE A 67 -4.60 2.04 -1.63
CA PHE A 67 -5.71 1.22 -1.16
C PHE A 67 -5.58 0.94 0.35
N HIS A 68 -6.09 1.88 1.14
CA HIS A 68 -6.09 1.74 2.59
C HIS A 68 -7.28 0.87 3.05
N ILE A 69 -7.03 -0.43 3.24
CA ILE A 69 -8.00 -1.35 3.84
C ILE A 69 -7.89 -1.30 5.36
N TRP A 70 -8.99 -0.97 6.04
CA TRP A 70 -9.09 -0.93 7.49
C TRP A 70 -10.43 -1.51 7.98
N HIS A 71 -10.75 -1.32 9.26
CA HIS A 71 -12.04 -1.69 9.82
C HIS A 71 -12.62 -0.55 10.66
N SER A 72 -13.94 -0.38 10.60
CA SER A 72 -14.69 0.54 11.44
C SER A 72 -15.80 -0.24 12.15
N GLY A 73 -15.53 -0.64 13.40
CA GLY A 73 -16.40 -1.54 14.16
C GLY A 73 -16.64 -2.88 13.43
N GLN A 74 -17.89 -3.13 13.07
CA GLN A 74 -18.31 -4.35 12.36
C GLN A 74 -18.05 -4.29 10.84
N PHE A 75 -17.79 -3.10 10.28
CA PHE A 75 -17.55 -2.92 8.84
C PHE A 75 -16.07 -3.08 8.48
N GLY A 76 -15.81 -3.66 7.30
CA GLY A 76 -14.55 -3.46 6.59
C GLY A 76 -14.60 -2.15 5.80
N THR A 77 -13.50 -1.39 5.78
CA THR A 77 -13.42 -0.14 5.02
C THR A 77 -12.29 -0.19 4.01
N ILE A 78 -12.49 0.42 2.84
CA ILE A 78 -11.46 0.62 1.83
C ILE A 78 -11.47 2.10 1.41
N ASN A 79 -10.33 2.79 1.55
CA ASN A 79 -10.23 4.23 1.28
C ASN A 79 -11.34 5.05 1.97
N ASN A 80 -11.64 4.69 3.21
CA ASN A 80 -12.70 5.25 4.07
C ASN A 80 -14.16 4.93 3.68
N PHE A 81 -14.41 4.17 2.60
CA PHE A 81 -15.75 3.70 2.27
C PHE A 81 -16.09 2.40 3.01
N ARG A 82 -17.25 2.34 3.66
CA ARG A 82 -17.74 1.16 4.37
C ARG A 82 -18.34 0.15 3.38
N LEU A 83 -17.80 -1.07 3.40
CA LEU A 83 -18.31 -2.18 2.61
C LEU A 83 -19.24 -3.05 3.46
N GLY A 84 -20.53 -2.75 3.40
CA GLY A 84 -21.57 -3.49 4.12
C GLY A 84 -22.69 -2.56 4.60
N ARG A 85 -23.69 -3.16 5.25
CA ARG A 85 -24.84 -2.45 5.83
C ARG A 85 -25.26 -3.13 7.13
N LEU A 86 -25.72 -2.36 8.09
CA LEU A 86 -26.30 -2.88 9.33
C LEU A 86 -27.68 -2.26 9.55
N PRO A 87 -28.61 -2.95 10.25
CA PRO A 87 -29.91 -2.38 10.58
C PRO A 87 -29.80 -1.10 11.43
N SER A 88 -28.79 -1.03 12.30
CA SER A 88 -28.51 0.13 13.16
C SER A 88 -27.80 1.28 12.44
N VAL A 89 -27.06 0.99 11.36
CA VAL A 89 -26.28 1.97 10.60
C VAL A 89 -26.52 1.71 9.11
N PRO A 90 -27.56 2.34 8.52
CA PRO A 90 -27.89 2.16 7.11
C PRO A 90 -26.90 2.93 6.23
N VAL A 91 -25.87 2.24 5.76
CA VAL A 91 -24.89 2.80 4.81
C VAL A 91 -25.55 3.01 3.44
N GLU A 92 -25.31 4.16 2.82
CA GLU A 92 -25.83 4.47 1.48
C GLU A 92 -25.23 3.56 0.41
N TRP A 93 -26.05 3.19 -0.58
CA TRP A 93 -25.60 2.33 -1.67
C TRP A 93 -24.49 2.96 -2.52
N ASN A 94 -24.46 4.28 -2.66
CA ASN A 94 -23.37 4.97 -3.34
C ASN A 94 -22.01 4.72 -2.67
N GLU A 95 -21.98 4.67 -1.32
CA GLU A 95 -20.77 4.38 -0.55
C GLU A 95 -20.35 2.90 -0.73
N ILE A 96 -21.31 1.98 -0.67
CA ILE A 96 -21.07 0.54 -0.90
C ILE A 96 -20.56 0.29 -2.32
N ASN A 97 -21.15 0.94 -3.32
CA ASN A 97 -20.76 0.85 -4.72
C ASN A 97 -19.35 1.41 -4.95
N ALA A 98 -19.02 2.54 -4.31
CA ALA A 98 -17.68 3.09 -4.34
C ALA A 98 -16.66 2.14 -3.70
N ALA A 99 -17.00 1.53 -2.55
CA ALA A 99 -16.17 0.52 -1.91
C ALA A 99 -15.94 -0.70 -2.81
N TRP A 100 -16.98 -1.21 -3.48
CA TRP A 100 -16.85 -2.28 -4.47
C TRP A 100 -15.94 -1.89 -5.63
N GLY A 101 -16.10 -0.66 -6.15
CA GLY A 101 -15.24 -0.13 -7.20
C GLY A 101 -13.76 -0.11 -6.83
N GLN A 102 -13.46 0.37 -5.63
CA GLN A 102 -12.09 0.35 -5.10
C GLN A 102 -11.57 -1.10 -4.92
N THR A 103 -12.44 -2.01 -4.49
CA THR A 103 -12.11 -3.42 -4.28
C THR A 103 -11.79 -4.13 -5.60
N VAL A 104 -12.56 -3.86 -6.66
CA VAL A 104 -12.32 -4.37 -8.01
C VAL A 104 -11.02 -3.82 -8.57
N LEU A 105 -10.79 -2.50 -8.44
CA LEU A 105 -9.57 -1.86 -8.90
C LEU A 105 -8.33 -2.42 -8.19
N LEU A 106 -8.42 -2.66 -6.89
CA LEU A 106 -7.36 -3.29 -6.10
C LEU A 106 -7.01 -4.68 -6.64
N LEU A 107 -8.01 -5.56 -6.79
CA LEU A 107 -7.78 -6.92 -7.27
C LEU A 107 -7.24 -6.93 -8.71
N HIS A 108 -7.75 -6.04 -9.57
CA HIS A 108 -7.24 -5.85 -10.93
C HIS A 108 -5.77 -5.41 -10.92
N ALA A 109 -5.40 -4.44 -10.07
CA ALA A 109 -4.02 -3.96 -9.97
C ALA A 109 -3.07 -5.03 -9.42
N LEU A 110 -3.51 -5.82 -8.44
CA LEU A 110 -2.75 -6.94 -7.89
C LEU A 110 -2.53 -8.05 -8.92
N ALA A 111 -3.60 -8.46 -9.62
CA ALA A 111 -3.51 -9.46 -10.68
C ALA A 111 -2.58 -9.00 -11.80
N ASN A 112 -2.68 -7.74 -12.24
CA ASN A 112 -1.80 -7.18 -13.27
C ASN A 112 -0.32 -7.16 -12.82
N LYS A 113 -0.05 -6.81 -11.56
CA LYS A 113 1.32 -6.84 -11.01
C LYS A 113 1.90 -8.25 -10.95
N MET A 114 1.06 -9.26 -10.67
CA MET A 114 1.47 -10.67 -10.70
C MET A 114 1.49 -11.29 -12.10
N GLY A 115 0.98 -10.60 -13.12
CA GLY A 115 0.76 -11.17 -14.45
C GLY A 115 -0.32 -12.25 -14.48
N LEU A 116 -1.20 -12.31 -13.49
CA LEU A 116 -2.28 -13.28 -13.40
C LEU A 116 -3.44 -12.92 -14.33
N LYS A 117 -3.83 -13.88 -15.17
CA LYS A 117 -5.06 -13.81 -15.98
C LYS A 117 -6.11 -14.75 -15.40
N PHE A 118 -7.24 -14.19 -14.98
CA PHE A 118 -8.38 -14.95 -14.50
C PHE A 118 -9.01 -15.79 -15.62
N GLN A 119 -9.52 -16.97 -15.28
CA GLN A 119 -9.96 -17.98 -16.27
C GLN A 119 -11.43 -17.83 -16.68
N ARG A 120 -12.31 -17.44 -15.75
CA ARG A 120 -13.77 -17.42 -15.95
C ARG A 120 -14.34 -16.02 -16.12
N TYR A 121 -13.76 -15.04 -15.46
CA TYR A 121 -14.26 -13.68 -15.40
C TYR A 121 -13.14 -12.68 -15.66
N ARG A 122 -13.50 -11.54 -16.22
CA ARG A 122 -12.62 -10.38 -16.34
C ARG A 122 -13.14 -9.26 -15.46
N LEU A 123 -12.24 -8.67 -14.68
CA LEU A 123 -12.54 -7.51 -13.83
C LEU A 123 -12.50 -6.24 -14.67
N VAL A 124 -13.57 -5.43 -14.60
CA VAL A 124 -13.64 -4.12 -15.26
C VAL A 124 -13.85 -3.03 -14.21
N PRO A 125 -12.77 -2.36 -13.75
CA PRO A 125 -12.90 -1.25 -12.81
C PRO A 125 -13.50 -0.04 -13.51
N PHE A 126 -14.68 0.38 -13.04
CA PHE A 126 -15.44 1.50 -13.61
C PHE A 126 -16.01 2.39 -12.48
N GLY A 127 -15.14 2.79 -11.55
CA GLY A 127 -15.51 3.60 -10.39
C GLY A 127 -16.60 2.94 -9.56
N ASN A 128 -17.63 3.70 -9.17
CA ASN A 128 -18.79 3.20 -8.42
C ASN A 128 -19.75 2.33 -9.25
N HIS A 129 -19.49 2.09 -10.55
CA HIS A 129 -20.30 1.20 -11.38
C HIS A 129 -19.45 0.06 -11.95
N SER A 130 -18.49 -0.42 -11.15
CA SER A 130 -17.61 -1.52 -11.56
C SER A 130 -18.39 -2.82 -11.78
N TYR A 131 -17.92 -3.66 -12.70
CA TYR A 131 -18.59 -4.91 -13.09
C TYR A 131 -17.58 -5.99 -13.52
N LEU A 132 -18.09 -7.20 -13.69
CA LEU A 132 -17.34 -8.33 -14.24
C LEU A 132 -17.96 -8.77 -15.56
N GLU A 133 -17.11 -9.19 -16.49
CA GLU A 133 -17.51 -9.82 -17.75
C GLU A 133 -17.25 -11.32 -17.65
N SER A 134 -18.24 -12.15 -18.02
CA SER A 134 -18.00 -13.59 -18.18
C SER A 134 -17.22 -13.85 -19.47
N LEU A 135 -16.15 -14.63 -19.39
CA LEU A 135 -15.36 -15.03 -20.57
C LEU A 135 -16.07 -16.09 -21.41
N THR A 136 -16.97 -16.87 -20.80
CA THR A 136 -17.78 -17.87 -21.49
C THR A 136 -19.03 -17.28 -22.14
N ASP A 137 -19.57 -16.19 -21.58
CA ASP A 137 -20.78 -15.53 -22.07
C ASP A 137 -20.57 -14.01 -22.11
N LYS A 138 -20.16 -13.51 -23.28
CA LYS A 138 -19.88 -12.09 -23.51
C LYS A 138 -21.12 -11.20 -23.34
N SER A 139 -22.34 -11.76 -23.38
CA SER A 139 -23.57 -10.99 -23.18
C SER A 139 -23.91 -10.80 -21.69
N LYS A 140 -23.19 -11.47 -20.79
CA LYS A 140 -23.50 -11.48 -19.37
C LYS A 140 -22.59 -10.51 -18.62
N GLU A 141 -23.09 -9.29 -18.47
CA GLU A 141 -22.54 -8.31 -17.55
C GLU A 141 -22.98 -8.61 -16.11
N LEU A 142 -22.01 -8.64 -15.21
CA LEU A 142 -22.19 -8.91 -13.79
C LEU A 142 -21.88 -7.64 -12.98
N PRO A 143 -22.87 -6.76 -12.77
CA PRO A 143 -22.66 -5.49 -12.08
C PRO A 143 -22.36 -5.70 -10.59
N LEU A 144 -21.29 -5.08 -10.08
CA LEU A 144 -20.95 -4.98 -8.66
C LEU A 144 -21.42 -3.66 -8.05
N TYR A 145 -22.57 -3.16 -8.51
CA TYR A 145 -23.21 -1.97 -7.97
C TYR A 145 -24.72 -2.17 -7.88
N CYS A 146 -25.34 -1.39 -7.01
CA CYS A 146 -26.74 -1.49 -6.68
C CYS A 146 -27.33 -0.09 -6.41
N SER A 147 -28.52 0.21 -6.91
CA SER A 147 -29.08 1.58 -6.92
C SER A 147 -29.94 1.95 -5.71
N GLY A 148 -30.07 1.08 -4.70
CA GLY A 148 -31.03 1.23 -3.59
C GLY A 148 -32.50 0.92 -3.93
N GLY A 149 -33.22 0.26 -3.00
CA GLY A 149 -34.52 -0.38 -3.23
C GLY A 149 -34.82 -1.55 -2.26
N LEU A 150 -36.08 -2.00 -2.20
CA LEU A 150 -36.50 -3.15 -1.37
C LEU A 150 -35.85 -4.44 -1.87
N ARG A 151 -35.42 -5.31 -0.93
CA ARG A 151 -34.68 -6.56 -1.20
C ARG A 151 -35.31 -7.49 -2.25
N PHE A 152 -36.62 -7.36 -2.46
CA PHE A 152 -37.43 -8.18 -3.35
C PHE A 152 -37.37 -7.79 -4.83
N PHE A 153 -36.94 -6.57 -5.17
CA PHE A 153 -36.83 -6.12 -6.57
C PHE A 153 -35.43 -6.31 -7.16
N TRP A 154 -34.49 -6.87 -6.39
CA TRP A 154 -33.13 -7.09 -6.85
C TRP A 154 -33.05 -8.31 -7.75
N ASP A 155 -32.53 -8.08 -8.94
CA ASP A 155 -32.07 -9.13 -9.84
C ASP A 155 -30.91 -9.88 -9.19
N ASN A 156 -30.89 -11.22 -9.35
CA ASN A 156 -29.83 -12.08 -8.85
C ASN A 156 -28.45 -11.68 -9.41
N LYS A 157 -28.38 -10.81 -10.42
CA LYS A 157 -27.15 -10.28 -11.02
C LYS A 157 -26.12 -9.78 -10.02
N PHE A 158 -26.50 -9.01 -9.00
CA PHE A 158 -25.56 -8.50 -8.00
C PHE A 158 -24.96 -9.63 -7.17
N ASP A 159 -25.78 -10.58 -6.72
CA ASP A 159 -25.32 -11.76 -6.01
C ASP A 159 -24.41 -12.66 -6.87
N HIS A 160 -24.74 -12.84 -8.15
CA HIS A 160 -23.88 -13.55 -9.10
C HIS A 160 -22.56 -12.82 -9.32
N ALA A 161 -22.57 -11.49 -9.40
CA ALA A 161 -21.36 -10.67 -9.54
C ALA A 161 -20.44 -10.81 -8.32
N MET A 162 -21.00 -10.80 -7.10
CA MET A 162 -20.21 -11.02 -5.88
C MET A 162 -19.62 -12.43 -5.80
N VAL A 163 -20.36 -13.46 -6.24
CA VAL A 163 -19.81 -14.82 -6.31
C VAL A 163 -18.72 -14.94 -7.36
N ALA A 164 -18.92 -14.34 -8.54
CA ALA A 164 -17.91 -14.27 -9.59
C ALA A 164 -16.65 -13.50 -9.12
N PHE A 165 -16.83 -12.45 -8.31
CA PHE A 165 -15.71 -11.75 -7.70
C PHE A 165 -14.98 -12.63 -6.68
N LEU A 166 -15.72 -13.34 -5.81
CA LEU A 166 -15.14 -14.27 -4.84
C LEU A 166 -14.31 -15.37 -5.52
N ASP A 167 -14.77 -15.83 -6.68
CA ASP A 167 -14.02 -16.74 -7.54
C ASP A 167 -12.68 -16.15 -8.02
N CYS A 168 -12.67 -14.90 -8.49
CA CYS A 168 -11.43 -14.22 -8.83
C CYS A 168 -10.49 -14.10 -7.62
N VAL A 169 -11.01 -13.83 -6.42
CA VAL A 169 -10.19 -13.78 -5.20
C VAL A 169 -9.62 -15.16 -4.85
N GLN A 170 -10.38 -16.24 -5.09
CA GLN A 170 -9.91 -17.61 -4.89
C GLN A 170 -8.80 -17.99 -5.89
N GLN A 171 -8.94 -17.63 -7.17
CA GLN A 171 -7.85 -17.82 -8.16
C GLN A 171 -6.60 -17.02 -7.78
N PHE A 172 -6.78 -15.78 -7.31
CA PHE A 172 -5.68 -14.98 -6.80
C PHE A 172 -4.99 -15.62 -5.59
N LYS A 173 -5.78 -16.16 -4.64
CA LYS A 173 -5.27 -16.92 -3.49
C LYS A 173 -4.39 -18.08 -3.95
N GLU A 174 -4.87 -18.90 -4.87
CA GLU A 174 -4.14 -20.07 -5.37
C GLU A 174 -2.79 -19.68 -6.00
N GLU A 175 -2.73 -18.58 -6.76
CA GLU A 175 -1.46 -18.10 -7.32
C GLU A 175 -0.49 -17.57 -6.26
N VAL A 176 -1.00 -16.89 -5.24
CA VAL A 176 -0.19 -16.40 -4.11
C VAL A 176 0.38 -17.58 -3.31
N GLU A 177 -0.41 -18.63 -3.09
CA GLU A 177 0.00 -19.81 -2.31
C GLU A 177 0.91 -20.78 -3.09
N LYS A 178 0.88 -20.76 -4.44
CA LYS A 178 1.79 -21.55 -5.28
C LYS A 178 3.27 -21.25 -5.03
N GLY A 179 3.61 -20.01 -4.64
CA GLY A 179 4.98 -19.56 -4.44
C GLY A 179 5.58 -19.86 -3.06
N GLU A 180 4.76 -19.98 -2.01
CA GLU A 180 5.22 -20.15 -0.63
C GLU A 180 4.29 -21.08 0.16
N THR A 181 4.79 -22.26 0.53
CA THR A 181 4.03 -23.30 1.27
C THR A 181 3.60 -22.92 2.69
N ARG A 182 4.00 -21.76 3.22
CA ARG A 182 3.66 -21.30 4.57
C ARG A 182 2.75 -20.07 4.61
N PHE A 183 2.56 -19.37 3.49
CA PHE A 183 1.64 -18.24 3.45
C PHE A 183 0.26 -18.76 3.06
N CYS A 184 -0.74 -18.48 3.89
CA CYS A 184 -2.14 -18.83 3.61
C CYS A 184 -3.01 -17.64 3.98
N LEU A 185 -4.00 -17.34 3.14
CA LEU A 185 -4.98 -16.32 3.49
C LEU A 185 -5.82 -16.78 4.69
N PRO A 186 -6.10 -15.88 5.67
CA PRO A 186 -6.66 -16.27 6.96
C PRO A 186 -8.08 -16.84 6.87
N TYR A 187 -8.87 -16.45 5.85
CA TYR A 187 -10.24 -16.89 5.67
C TYR A 187 -10.37 -17.77 4.42
N ARG A 188 -10.97 -18.96 4.57
CA ARG A 188 -11.22 -19.87 3.46
C ARG A 188 -12.45 -19.41 2.66
N MET A 189 -12.40 -19.55 1.34
CA MET A 189 -13.49 -19.16 0.44
C MET A 189 -14.07 -20.42 -0.20
N ASP A 190 -15.37 -20.63 -0.01
CA ASP A 190 -16.17 -21.66 -0.70
C ASP A 190 -16.94 -20.97 -1.83
N VAL A 191 -16.35 -21.03 -3.03
CA VAL A 191 -16.87 -20.38 -4.23
C VAL A 191 -18.20 -21.00 -4.68
N GLU A 192 -18.36 -22.32 -4.55
CA GLU A 192 -19.58 -23.04 -4.96
C GLU A 192 -20.79 -22.57 -4.16
N LYS A 193 -20.61 -22.39 -2.85
CA LYS A 193 -21.68 -21.90 -1.97
C LYS A 193 -21.75 -20.37 -1.91
N GLY A 194 -20.73 -19.66 -2.39
CA GLY A 194 -20.60 -18.21 -2.24
C GLY A 194 -20.43 -17.80 -0.78
N LYS A 195 -19.62 -18.54 -0.02
CA LYS A 195 -19.43 -18.35 1.42
C LYS A 195 -17.96 -18.16 1.78
N ILE A 196 -17.71 -17.45 2.86
CA ILE A 196 -16.39 -17.23 3.44
C ILE A 196 -16.40 -17.79 4.86
N GLU A 197 -15.41 -18.62 5.17
CA GLU A 197 -15.30 -19.37 6.41
C GLU A 197 -14.25 -18.77 7.33
N ASP A 198 -14.63 -18.64 8.59
CA ASP A 198 -13.77 -18.19 9.67
C ASP A 198 -12.99 -19.36 10.29
N THR A 199 -11.94 -19.80 9.58
CA THR A 199 -11.11 -20.96 9.95
C THR A 199 -10.29 -20.77 11.23
N GLY A 200 -10.02 -19.53 11.64
CA GLY A 200 -9.21 -19.21 12.83
C GLY A 200 -10.02 -18.73 14.04
N GLY A 201 -11.32 -18.53 13.90
CA GLY A 201 -12.19 -17.95 14.93
C GLY A 201 -13.41 -18.81 15.24
N SER A 202 -14.58 -18.31 14.85
CA SER A 202 -15.89 -18.89 15.17
C SER A 202 -16.21 -20.19 14.44
N GLY A 203 -15.44 -20.58 13.42
CA GLY A 203 -15.74 -21.73 12.55
C GLY A 203 -16.99 -21.53 11.67
N GLY A 204 -17.58 -20.33 11.67
CA GLY A 204 -18.80 -20.03 10.93
C GLY A 204 -18.53 -19.74 9.45
N SER A 205 -19.45 -20.17 8.58
CA SER A 205 -19.46 -19.84 7.15
C SER A 205 -20.49 -18.75 6.86
N TYR A 206 -20.04 -17.60 6.35
CA TYR A 206 -20.85 -16.41 6.09
C TYR A 206 -21.05 -16.21 4.59
N SER A 207 -22.28 -15.94 4.15
CA SER A 207 -22.61 -15.78 2.73
C SER A 207 -22.28 -14.37 2.23
N ILE A 208 -21.72 -14.29 1.02
CA ILE A 208 -21.52 -13.01 0.31
C ILE A 208 -22.78 -12.54 -0.43
N LYS A 209 -23.76 -13.44 -0.62
CA LYS A 209 -25.04 -13.13 -1.28
C LYS A 209 -25.93 -12.30 -0.37
N THR A 210 -26.69 -11.38 -0.93
CA THR A 210 -27.70 -10.60 -0.19
C THR A 210 -29.01 -11.36 -0.04
N GLN A 211 -29.34 -12.27 -0.96
CA GLN A 211 -30.55 -13.08 -0.90
C GLN A 211 -30.49 -14.11 0.24
N PHE A 212 -31.60 -14.27 0.97
CA PHE A 212 -31.73 -15.18 2.13
C PHE A 212 -30.65 -15.00 3.21
N ASN A 213 -30.12 -13.77 3.36
CA ASN A 213 -29.01 -13.47 4.27
C ASN A 213 -29.35 -12.28 5.18
N SER A 214 -28.77 -12.22 6.37
CA SER A 214 -28.88 -11.02 7.22
C SER A 214 -27.86 -9.96 6.78
N GLU A 215 -28.19 -8.68 6.97
CA GLU A 215 -27.25 -7.58 6.67
C GLU A 215 -25.96 -7.68 7.50
N GLU A 216 -26.06 -8.19 8.73
CA GLU A 216 -24.92 -8.42 9.63
C GLU A 216 -23.97 -9.51 9.12
N GLN A 217 -24.52 -10.67 8.71
CA GLN A 217 -23.72 -11.78 8.17
C GLN A 217 -23.09 -11.39 6.84
N TRP A 218 -23.82 -10.67 5.99
CA TRP A 218 -23.29 -10.13 4.74
C TRP A 218 -22.12 -9.17 4.98
N THR A 219 -22.28 -8.20 5.89
CA THR A 219 -21.20 -7.27 6.26
C THR A 219 -19.98 -7.99 6.82
N LYS A 220 -20.19 -9.05 7.61
CA LYS A 220 -19.10 -9.86 8.15
C LYS A 220 -18.36 -10.63 7.05
N ALA A 221 -19.06 -11.22 6.08
CA ALA A 221 -18.45 -11.85 4.92
C ALA A 221 -17.59 -10.86 4.12
N LEU A 222 -18.11 -9.66 3.85
CA LEU A 222 -17.39 -8.61 3.12
C LEU A 222 -16.15 -8.13 3.87
N LYS A 223 -16.22 -8.01 5.20
CA LYS A 223 -15.07 -7.70 6.05
C LYS A 223 -13.98 -8.78 5.96
N PHE A 224 -14.35 -10.05 5.96
CA PHE A 224 -13.39 -11.15 5.79
C PHE A 224 -12.77 -11.16 4.38
N MET A 225 -13.56 -10.90 3.34
CA MET A 225 -13.04 -10.73 1.98
C MET A 225 -12.01 -9.60 1.88
N LEU A 226 -12.32 -8.42 2.42
CA LEU A 226 -11.37 -7.30 2.46
C LEU A 226 -10.12 -7.63 3.27
N THR A 227 -10.25 -8.42 4.33
CA THR A 227 -9.10 -8.85 5.12
C THR A 227 -8.20 -9.79 4.31
N ASN A 228 -8.76 -10.76 3.59
CA ASN A 228 -8.00 -11.59 2.65
C ASN A 228 -7.27 -10.74 1.60
N LEU A 229 -7.94 -9.74 1.02
CA LEU A 229 -7.31 -8.83 0.06
C LEU A 229 -6.19 -7.99 0.69
N LYS A 230 -6.34 -7.55 1.94
CA LYS A 230 -5.27 -6.85 2.69
C LYS A 230 -4.05 -7.73 2.92
N TRP A 231 -4.25 -9.01 3.24
CA TRP A 231 -3.16 -9.98 3.37
C TRP A 231 -2.48 -10.25 2.03
N GLY A 232 -3.27 -10.43 0.96
CA GLY A 232 -2.75 -10.54 -0.41
C GLY A 232 -1.94 -9.31 -0.84
N LEU A 233 -2.42 -8.12 -0.50
CA LEU A 233 -1.73 -6.85 -0.73
C LEU A 233 -0.37 -6.82 -0.03
N ALA A 234 -0.33 -7.22 1.25
CA ALA A 234 0.90 -7.27 2.03
C ALA A 234 1.91 -8.30 1.45
N TRP A 235 1.43 -9.42 0.93
CA TRP A 235 2.27 -10.42 0.29
C TRP A 235 2.82 -9.95 -1.07
N VAL A 236 1.97 -9.42 -1.96
CA VAL A 236 2.43 -8.83 -3.24
C VAL A 236 3.34 -7.63 -2.99
N SER A 237 3.21 -6.99 -1.85
CA SER A 237 4.11 -5.94 -1.41
C SER A 237 5.47 -6.47 -0.99
N SER A 238 5.54 -7.56 -0.21
CA SER A 238 6.81 -8.14 0.24
C SER A 238 7.59 -8.82 -0.89
N GLN A 239 6.91 -9.58 -1.75
CA GLN A 239 7.57 -10.33 -2.84
C GLN A 239 8.22 -9.44 -3.89
N PHE A 240 7.60 -8.29 -4.18
CA PHE A 240 8.06 -7.35 -5.20
C PHE A 240 8.84 -6.17 -4.62
N TYR A 241 9.14 -6.18 -3.31
CA TYR A 241 10.06 -5.24 -2.68
C TYR A 241 11.51 -5.75 -2.72
N ASN A 242 11.71 -7.06 -2.84
CA ASN A 242 13.02 -7.73 -2.85
C ASN A 242 13.55 -8.02 -4.27
N LYS A 243 12.91 -7.49 -5.32
CA LYS A 243 13.42 -7.47 -6.69
C LYS A 243 13.71 -6.03 -7.09
#